data_AF-A0A937RA35-F1
#
_entry.id   AF-A0A937RA35-F1
#
_cell.length_a   1.000
_cell.length_b   1.000
_cell.length_c   1.000
_cell.angle_alpha   90.00
_cell.angle_beta   90.00
_cell.angle_gamma   90.00
#
_symmetry.space_group_name_H-M   'P 1'
#
loop_
_entity.id
_entity.type
_entity.pdbx_description
1 polymer ?
#
loop_
_entity_poly.entity_id
_entity_poly.type
_entity_poly.pdbx_seq_one_letter_code
_entity_poly.pdbx_strand_id
1 'polypeptide(L)'
;MPNFRISEAAALLGVSDDTVRRWADSGRLPTVRDEAGRQAIEAAELARFARELNPRGEPALGRAPVGGESARNRFPGIVTRVVRDGVMAQVELQCGPYRVVSLMSREAADELGLEPGVLAVGAVKATNVVVELPVRR
;
A
#
# COMPACT_ATOMS: atom_id res chain seq x y z
N MET A 1 -23.56 -16.60 -11.12
CA MET A 1 -23.02 -15.41 -10.44
C MET A 1 -21.50 -15.51 -10.47
N PRO A 2 -20.74 -14.40 -10.53
CA PRO A 2 -19.28 -14.52 -10.62
C PRO A 2 -18.72 -15.15 -9.34
N ASN A 3 -17.87 -16.16 -9.52
CA ASN A 3 -17.20 -16.90 -8.46
C ASN A 3 -15.72 -16.52 -8.42
N PHE A 4 -15.21 -16.21 -7.22
CA PHE A 4 -13.81 -15.85 -7.01
C PHE A 4 -13.04 -17.01 -6.41
N ARG A 5 -11.86 -17.29 -6.96
CA ARG A 5 -10.93 -18.23 -6.32
C ARG A 5 -10.37 -17.62 -5.04
N ILE A 6 -9.84 -18.48 -4.16
CA ILE A 6 -9.22 -18.07 -2.90
C ILE A 6 -8.18 -16.96 -3.11
N SER A 7 -7.33 -17.06 -4.13
CA SER A 7 -6.28 -16.07 -4.42
C SER A 7 -6.86 -14.71 -4.85
N GLU A 8 -7.95 -14.73 -5.61
CA GLU A 8 -8.63 -13.51 -6.06
C GLU A 8 -9.37 -12.85 -4.89
N ALA A 9 -10.01 -13.65 -4.03
CA ALA A 9 -10.63 -13.19 -2.80
C ALA A 9 -9.59 -12.61 -1.81
N ALA A 10 -8.43 -13.25 -1.67
CA ALA A 10 -7.33 -12.77 -0.83
C ALA A 10 -6.82 -11.41 -1.30
N ALA A 11 -6.63 -11.25 -2.61
CA ALA A 11 -6.25 -9.98 -3.22
C ALA A 11 -7.32 -8.88 -2.97
N LEU A 12 -8.61 -9.20 -3.15
CA LEU A 12 -9.71 -8.26 -2.93
C LEU A 12 -9.88 -7.86 -1.45
N LEU A 13 -9.59 -8.77 -0.52
CA LEU A 13 -9.70 -8.55 0.93
C LEU A 13 -8.41 -7.96 1.55
N GLY A 14 -7.31 -7.85 0.78
CA GLY A 14 -6.03 -7.35 1.27
C GLY A 14 -5.35 -8.25 2.29
N VAL A 15 -5.54 -9.57 2.20
CA VAL A 15 -4.96 -10.58 3.10
C VAL A 15 -4.25 -11.69 2.31
N SER A 16 -3.57 -12.61 3.00
CA SER A 16 -2.94 -13.78 2.35
C SER A 16 -3.96 -14.86 1.99
N ASP A 17 -3.65 -15.65 0.96
CA ASP A 17 -4.40 -16.86 0.58
C ASP A 17 -4.64 -17.79 1.79
N ASP A 18 -3.62 -17.95 2.64
CA ASP A 18 -3.71 -18.76 3.86
C ASP A 18 -4.72 -18.21 4.86
N THR A 19 -4.86 -16.88 4.94
CA THR A 19 -5.86 -16.25 5.80
C THR A 19 -7.27 -16.55 5.31
N VAL A 20 -7.49 -16.46 3.99
CA VAL A 20 -8.78 -16.80 3.36
C VAL A 20 -9.09 -18.29 3.50
N ARG A 21 -8.10 -19.18 3.32
CA ARG A 21 -8.27 -20.63 3.57
C ARG A 21 -8.68 -20.90 5.01
N ARG A 22 -8.00 -20.30 5.99
CA ARG A 22 -8.36 -20.45 7.41
C ARG A 22 -9.79 -19.99 7.70
N TRP A 23 -10.26 -18.91 7.07
CA TRP A 23 -11.63 -18.45 7.21
C TRP A 23 -12.64 -19.40 6.55
N ALA A 24 -12.32 -19.93 5.38
CA ALA A 24 -13.13 -20.96 4.73
C ALA A 24 -13.22 -22.25 5.57
N ASP A 25 -12.09 -22.74 6.07
CA ASP A 25 -12.02 -23.95 6.89
C ASP A 25 -12.79 -23.79 8.22
N SER A 26 -12.78 -22.58 8.79
CA SER A 26 -13.56 -22.25 10.00
C SER A 26 -15.05 -22.01 9.74
N GLY A 27 -15.51 -22.04 8.49
CA GLY A 27 -16.89 -21.72 8.10
C GLY A 27 -17.25 -20.23 8.15
N ARG A 28 -16.28 -19.37 8.49
CA ARG A 28 -16.46 -17.92 8.60
C ARG A 28 -16.67 -17.23 7.25
N LEU A 29 -16.10 -17.79 6.18
CA LEU A 29 -16.33 -17.36 4.79
C LEU A 29 -16.84 -18.56 3.97
N PRO A 30 -18.14 -18.61 3.65
CA PRO A 30 -18.71 -19.74 2.90
C PRO A 30 -18.05 -19.92 1.53
N THR A 31 -17.76 -21.16 1.17
CA THR A 31 -17.18 -21.51 -0.14
C THR A 31 -18.06 -22.48 -0.91
N VAL A 32 -18.08 -22.33 -2.23
CA VAL A 32 -18.73 -23.21 -3.20
C VAL A 32 -17.68 -23.94 -4.04
N ARG A 33 -18.13 -24.87 -4.88
CA ARG A 33 -17.31 -25.46 -5.94
C ARG A 33 -17.67 -24.79 -7.25
N ASP A 34 -16.66 -24.28 -7.96
CA ASP A 34 -16.85 -23.71 -9.30
C ASP A 34 -17.18 -24.81 -10.33
N GLU A 35 -17.46 -24.41 -11.57
CA GLU A 35 -17.74 -25.33 -12.68
C GLU A 35 -16.59 -26.31 -12.98
N ALA A 36 -15.37 -26.01 -12.51
CA ALA A 36 -14.19 -26.85 -12.63
C ALA A 36 -13.88 -27.65 -11.33
N GLY A 37 -14.80 -27.67 -10.36
CA GLY A 37 -14.66 -28.40 -9.09
C GLY A 37 -13.69 -27.78 -8.08
N ARG A 38 -13.20 -26.56 -8.34
CA ARG A 38 -12.27 -25.85 -7.46
C ARG A 38 -13.05 -25.07 -6.41
N GLN A 39 -12.42 -24.87 -5.26
CA GLN A 39 -13.01 -24.08 -4.20
C GLN A 39 -13.06 -22.59 -4.61
N ALA A 40 -14.23 -22.00 -4.50
CA ALA A 40 -14.50 -20.61 -4.86
C ALA A 40 -15.43 -19.95 -3.84
N ILE A 41 -15.55 -18.64 -3.90
CA ILE A 41 -16.41 -17.83 -3.05
C ILE A 41 -17.34 -17.05 -3.97
N GLU A 42 -18.64 -17.13 -3.71
CA GLU A 42 -19.64 -16.35 -4.44
C GLU A 42 -19.41 -14.85 -4.20
N ALA A 43 -19.48 -14.06 -5.26
CA ALA A 43 -19.22 -12.62 -5.20
C ALA A 43 -20.04 -11.89 -4.13
N ALA A 44 -21.31 -12.28 -3.95
CA ALA A 44 -22.21 -11.68 -2.96
C ALA A 44 -21.73 -11.94 -1.52
N GLU A 45 -21.25 -13.15 -1.24
CA GLU A 45 -20.70 -13.51 0.06
C GLU A 45 -19.37 -12.83 0.32
N LEU A 46 -18.50 -12.75 -0.69
CA LEU A 46 -17.24 -12.02 -0.58
C LEU A 46 -17.46 -10.54 -0.27
N ALA A 47 -18.41 -9.90 -0.95
CA ALA A 47 -18.75 -8.49 -0.74
C ALA A 47 -19.39 -8.25 0.65
N ARG A 48 -20.27 -9.16 1.10
CA ARG A 48 -20.84 -9.11 2.46
C ARG A 48 -19.72 -9.21 3.49
N PHE A 49 -18.83 -10.19 3.35
CA PHE A 49 -17.73 -10.45 4.25
C PHE A 49 -16.72 -9.30 4.29
N ALA A 50 -16.42 -8.67 3.15
CA ALA A 50 -15.55 -7.50 3.07
C ALA A 50 -16.11 -6.31 3.89
N ARG A 51 -17.44 -6.10 3.85
CA ARG A 51 -18.10 -5.07 4.67
C ARG A 51 -18.08 -5.41 6.16
N GLU A 52 -18.20 -6.67 6.52
CA GLU A 52 -18.12 -7.11 7.93
C GLU A 52 -16.70 -7.01 8.50
N LEU A 53 -15.68 -7.25 7.67
CA LEU A 53 -14.28 -7.05 8.03
C LEU A 53 -13.92 -5.58 8.21
N ASN A 54 -14.57 -4.68 7.46
CA ASN A 54 -14.33 -3.24 7.54
C ASN A 54 -15.66 -2.45 7.66
N PRO A 55 -16.37 -2.56 8.79
CA PRO A 55 -17.74 -2.06 8.95
C PRO A 55 -17.86 -0.53 8.99
N ARG A 56 -16.74 0.20 9.05
CA ARG A 56 -16.72 1.67 9.02
C ARG A 56 -16.15 2.25 7.72
N GLY A 57 -15.62 1.41 6.82
CA GLY A 57 -14.86 1.92 5.67
C GLY A 57 -13.73 2.87 6.09
N GLU A 58 -13.25 2.73 7.33
CA GLU A 58 -12.22 3.58 7.91
C GLU A 58 -10.87 2.92 7.60
N PRO A 59 -10.07 3.47 6.68
CA PRO A 59 -8.71 3.01 6.52
C PRO A 59 -7.96 3.36 7.81
N ALA A 60 -7.51 2.32 8.53
CA ALA A 60 -6.56 2.51 9.62
C ALA A 60 -5.35 3.29 9.07
N LEU A 61 -5.09 4.45 9.67
CA LEU A 61 -4.05 5.40 9.27
C LEU A 61 -2.73 4.71 8.86
N GLY A 62 -2.28 4.95 7.63
CA GLY A 62 -0.89 4.77 7.21
C GLY A 62 -0.66 4.02 5.90
N ARG A 63 -1.12 4.58 4.76
CA ARG A 63 -0.76 4.20 3.37
C ARG A 63 -1.08 2.75 2.99
N ALA A 64 -1.93 2.57 1.97
CA ALA A 64 -2.24 1.25 1.40
C ALA A 64 -0.99 0.36 1.28
N PRO A 65 -1.07 -0.97 1.55
CA PRO A 65 0.02 -1.86 1.22
C PRO A 65 0.19 -1.78 -0.30
N VAL A 66 1.34 -1.28 -0.74
CA VAL A 66 1.72 -1.33 -2.15
C VAL A 66 1.78 -2.82 -2.51
N GLY A 67 0.80 -3.32 -3.26
CA GLY A 67 0.63 -4.75 -3.57
C GLY A 67 1.85 -5.40 -4.24
N GLY A 68 2.78 -4.57 -4.72
CA GLY A 68 4.18 -4.90 -4.94
C GLY A 68 4.98 -3.62 -5.20
N GLU A 69 5.96 -3.30 -4.35
CA GLU A 69 6.83 -2.13 -4.53
C GLU A 69 8.21 -2.57 -5.03
N SER A 70 8.64 -2.08 -6.20
CA SER A 70 9.99 -2.38 -6.73
C SER A 70 11.09 -1.47 -6.15
N ALA A 71 10.71 -0.39 -5.45
CA ALA A 71 11.64 0.43 -4.71
C ALA A 71 12.21 -0.37 -3.54
N ARG A 72 13.54 -0.45 -3.44
CA ARG A 72 14.23 -1.24 -2.41
C ARG A 72 14.67 -0.39 -1.22
N ASN A 73 14.85 0.90 -1.43
CA ASN A 73 15.26 1.82 -0.37
C ASN A 73 14.03 2.59 0.11
N ARG A 74 13.71 2.48 1.40
CA ARG A 74 12.58 3.18 2.02
C ARG A 74 13.10 3.97 3.22
N PHE A 75 12.70 5.22 3.29
CA PHE A 75 13.11 6.18 4.31
C PHE A 75 11.86 6.73 4.99
N PRO A 76 11.37 6.06 6.05
CA PRO A 76 10.30 6.61 6.89
C PRO A 76 10.80 7.90 7.57
N GLY A 77 9.94 8.92 7.58
CA GLY A 77 10.29 10.21 8.15
C GLY A 77 9.08 11.13 8.34
N ILE A 78 9.37 12.32 8.85
CA ILE A 78 8.39 13.39 9.03
C ILE A 78 8.64 14.44 7.96
N VAL A 79 7.59 14.90 7.29
CA VAL A 79 7.66 16.04 6.35
C VAL A 79 8.05 17.29 7.14
N THR A 80 9.13 17.96 6.73
CA THR A 80 9.60 19.20 7.38
C THR A 80 9.29 20.43 6.55
N ARG A 81 9.17 20.29 5.22
CA ARG A 81 8.87 21.40 4.32
C ARG A 81 8.21 20.90 3.04
N VAL A 82 7.24 21.68 2.55
CA VAL A 82 6.66 21.48 1.22
C VAL A 82 6.64 22.81 0.48
N VAL A 83 7.25 22.86 -0.70
CA VAL A 83 7.19 24.01 -1.62
C VAL A 83 6.42 23.57 -2.85
N ARG A 84 5.42 24.36 -3.25
CA ARG A 84 4.59 24.10 -4.43
C ARG A 84 4.78 25.25 -5.39
N ASP A 85 5.10 24.95 -6.65
CA ASP A 85 5.27 25.95 -7.69
C ASP A 85 4.85 25.38 -9.05
N GLY A 86 3.91 26.06 -9.71
CA GLY A 86 3.28 25.56 -10.94
C GLY A 86 2.75 24.13 -10.79
N VAL A 87 3.26 23.23 -11.65
CA VAL A 87 2.89 21.80 -11.70
C VAL A 87 3.75 20.92 -10.78
N MET A 88 4.77 21.48 -10.13
CA MET A 88 5.75 20.74 -9.33
C MET A 88 5.62 21.04 -7.84
N ALA A 89 6.06 20.08 -7.04
CA ALA A 89 6.26 20.23 -5.61
C ALA A 89 7.60 19.64 -5.20
N GLN A 90 8.26 20.32 -4.26
CA GLN A 90 9.40 19.83 -3.53
C GLN A 90 8.96 19.49 -2.10
N VAL A 91 9.18 18.24 -1.70
CA VAL A 91 8.86 17.73 -0.37
C VAL A 91 10.15 17.33 0.32
N GLU A 92 10.33 17.81 1.55
CA GLU A 92 11.47 17.50 2.39
C GLU A 92 11.04 16.60 3.55
N LEU A 93 11.79 15.53 3.78
CA LEU A 93 11.58 14.54 4.84
C LEU A 93 12.80 14.50 5.76
N GLN A 94 12.56 14.51 7.07
CA GLN A 94 13.56 14.12 8.08
C GLN A 94 13.40 12.64 8.39
N CYS A 95 14.38 11.83 7.97
CA CYS A 95 14.38 10.37 8.09
C CYS A 95 15.54 9.92 8.99
N GLY A 96 15.34 9.96 10.31
CA GLY A 96 16.40 9.68 11.28
C GLY A 96 17.51 10.73 11.17
N PRO A 97 18.79 10.36 10.95
CA PRO A 97 19.89 11.32 10.77
C PRO A 97 19.96 11.91 9.36
N TYR A 98 19.11 11.47 8.42
CA TYR A 98 19.19 11.83 7.02
C TYR A 98 18.06 12.80 6.62
N ARG A 99 18.40 13.79 5.81
CA ARG A 99 17.44 14.66 5.12
C ARG A 99 17.24 14.14 3.70
N VAL A 100 16.00 13.81 3.33
CA VAL A 100 15.65 13.29 2.01
C VAL A 100 14.72 14.29 1.31
N VAL A 101 15.02 14.63 0.06
CA VAL A 101 14.21 15.56 -0.75
C VAL A 101 13.61 14.80 -1.93
N SER A 102 12.30 14.95 -2.12
CA SER A 102 11.56 14.43 -3.27
C SER A 102 11.04 15.58 -4.12
N LEU A 103 11.20 15.46 -5.44
CA LEU A 103 10.48 16.27 -6.42
C LEU A 103 9.36 15.42 -7.00
N MET A 104 8.14 15.95 -6.97
CA MET A 104 6.95 15.28 -7.49
C MET A 104 5.97 16.29 -8.08
N SER A 105 4.88 15.83 -8.70
CA SER A 105 3.84 16.76 -9.15
C SER A 105 3.17 17.43 -7.94
N ARG A 106 2.72 18.67 -8.15
CA ARG A 106 1.91 19.39 -7.16
C ARG A 106 0.65 18.60 -6.80
N GLU A 107 -0.05 18.09 -7.81
CA GLU A 107 -1.26 17.30 -7.65
C GLU A 107 -1.04 16.11 -6.71
N ALA A 108 0.03 15.34 -6.92
CA ALA A 108 0.33 14.19 -6.05
C ALA A 108 0.68 14.61 -4.62
N ALA A 109 1.34 15.75 -4.43
CA ALA A 109 1.61 16.28 -3.08
C ALA A 109 0.32 16.74 -2.38
N ASP A 110 -0.63 17.29 -3.13
CA ASP A 110 -1.94 17.73 -2.64
C ASP A 110 -2.86 16.53 -2.32
N GLU A 111 -2.93 15.54 -3.21
CA GLU A 111 -3.69 14.28 -3.00
C GLU A 111 -3.20 13.50 -1.78
N LEU A 112 -1.89 13.48 -1.55
CA LEU A 112 -1.28 12.82 -0.39
C LEU A 112 -1.40 13.65 0.89
N GLY A 113 -1.93 14.87 0.83
CA GLY A 113 -2.06 15.76 1.99
C GLY A 113 -0.70 16.11 2.62
N LEU A 114 0.35 16.28 1.80
CA LEU A 114 1.70 16.51 2.33
C LEU A 114 1.84 17.92 2.89
N GLU A 115 2.15 17.99 4.17
CA GLU A 115 2.39 19.23 4.90
C GLU A 115 3.39 18.99 6.04
N PRO A 116 4.09 20.03 6.54
CA PRO A 116 4.98 19.89 7.67
C PRO A 116 4.31 19.20 8.86
N GLY A 117 4.94 18.15 9.40
CA GLY A 117 4.41 17.33 10.49
C GLY A 117 3.81 15.99 10.05
N VAL A 118 3.52 15.80 8.76
CA VAL A 118 2.95 14.54 8.25
C VAL A 118 4.00 13.42 8.24
N LEU A 119 3.59 12.24 8.71
CA LEU A 119 4.38 11.02 8.55
C LEU A 119 4.32 10.53 7.09
N ALA A 120 5.50 10.33 6.49
CA ALA A 120 5.60 9.86 5.11
C ALA A 120 6.80 8.92 4.93
N VAL A 121 6.79 8.18 3.84
CA VAL A 121 7.90 7.31 3.43
C VAL A 121 8.41 7.79 2.08
N GLY A 122 9.68 8.21 2.05
CA GLY A 122 10.40 8.41 0.80
C GLY A 122 10.86 7.04 0.27
N ALA A 123 10.47 6.69 -0.95
CA ALA A 123 10.86 5.43 -1.58
C ALA A 123 11.76 5.70 -2.80
N VAL A 124 12.90 5.02 -2.88
CA VAL A 124 13.89 5.18 -3.95
C VAL A 124 14.17 3.83 -4.60
N LYS A 125 14.06 3.79 -5.93
CA LYS A 125 14.42 2.61 -6.73
C LYS A 125 15.93 2.38 -6.67
N ALA A 126 16.36 1.13 -6.45
CA ALA A 126 17.77 0.80 -6.30
C ALA A 126 18.62 1.25 -7.51
N THR A 127 18.05 1.17 -8.71
CA THR A 127 18.70 1.56 -9.97
C THR A 127 18.95 3.06 -10.11
N ASN A 128 18.42 3.89 -9.22
CA ASN A 128 18.60 5.36 -9.24
C ASN A 128 19.61 5.84 -8.19
N VAL A 129 20.20 4.92 -7.42
CA VAL A 129 21.23 5.25 -6.43
C VAL A 129 22.59 5.24 -7.12
N VAL A 130 23.31 6.35 -7.01
CA VAL A 130 24.71 6.45 -7.44
C VAL A 130 25.61 6.18 -6.24
N VAL A 131 26.68 5.42 -6.45
CA VAL A 131 27.67 5.09 -5.42
C VAL A 131 28.97 5.80 -5.75
N GLU A 132 29.52 6.51 -4.77
CA GLU A 132 30.77 7.25 -4.89
C GLU A 132 31.72 6.84 -3.76
N LEU A 133 33.03 6.89 -4.02
CA LEU A 133 34.04 6.72 -2.99
C LEU A 133 34.34 8.08 -2.34
N PRO A 134 34.54 8.14 -1.01
CA PRO A 134 34.93 9.38 -0.37
C PRO A 134 36.32 9.80 -0.84
N VAL A 135 36.51 11.11 -1.04
CA VAL A 135 37.86 11.67 -1.20
C VAL A 135 38.58 11.54 0.14
N ARG A 136 39.59 10.68 0.21
CA ARG A 136 40.49 10.61 1.36
C ARG A 136 41.29 11.90 1.40
N ARG A 137 41.07 12.72 2.44
CA ARG A 137 42.03 13.77 2.83
C ARG A 137 43.14 13.14 3.65
#